data_AF-A0A3E0PWX7-F1
#
_entry.id   AF-A0A3E0PWX7-F1
#
_cell.length_a   1.000
_cell.length_b   1.000
_cell.length_c   1.000
_cell.angle_alpha   90.00
_cell.angle_beta   90.00
_cell.angle_gamma   90.00
#
_symmetry.space_group_name_H-M   'P 1'
#
loop_
_entity.id
_entity.type
_entity.pdbx_description
1 polymer ?
#
loop_
_entity_poly.entity_id
_entity_poly.type
_entity_poly.pdbx_seq_one_letter_code
_entity_poly.pdbx_strand_id
1 'polypeptide(L)'
;MIVSGFYRLLLRIAAVALVVVLIPVVIVVFIVSIPWILVSSFYETLDFRRFRRRHAGRNYLVWSSRHGWRNFIVNNVIPALPRGTQAFRLCSIRDTAEEERALRTYLYSRNHSRPYLACVRADKITFVPLHYALLPHRSRAARDENVQRITAKVVHHAIQAGQFG
;
A
#
# COMPACT_ATOMS: atom_id res chain seq x y z
N MET A 1 -37.04 51.37 15.75
CA MET A 1 -35.58 51.32 15.51
C MET A 1 -34.75 50.86 16.72
N ILE A 2 -35.17 51.10 17.97
CA ILE A 2 -34.40 50.73 19.19
C ILE A 2 -34.36 49.20 19.40
N VAL A 3 -35.47 48.52 19.11
CA VAL A 3 -35.62 47.06 19.29
C VAL A 3 -34.61 46.26 18.47
N SER A 4 -34.29 46.68 17.23
CA SER A 4 -33.30 46.02 16.38
C SER A 4 -31.85 46.16 16.87
N GLY A 5 -31.53 47.20 17.65
CA GLY A 5 -30.20 47.41 18.21
C GLY A 5 -29.91 46.46 19.38
N PHE A 6 -30.90 46.24 20.23
CA PHE A 6 -30.79 45.36 21.40
C PHE A 6 -30.58 43.89 21.03
N TYR A 7 -31.32 43.36 20.04
CA TYR A 7 -31.12 42.00 19.55
C TYR A 7 -29.72 41.76 18.96
N ARG A 8 -29.16 42.76 18.25
CA ARG A 8 -27.80 42.67 17.71
C ARG A 8 -26.74 42.63 18.81
N LEU A 9 -26.95 43.35 19.91
CA LEU A 9 -26.07 43.31 21.08
C LEU A 9 -26.11 41.94 21.76
N LEU A 10 -27.32 41.41 22.02
CA LEU A 10 -27.51 40.09 22.62
C LEU A 10 -26.88 38.97 21.77
N LEU A 11 -27.07 39.00 20.45
CA LEU A 11 -26.47 38.04 19.52
C LEU A 11 -24.93 38.07 19.57
N ARG A 12 -24.32 39.26 19.67
CA ARG A 12 -22.86 39.40 19.80
C ARG A 12 -22.35 38.82 21.11
N ILE A 13 -23.03 39.11 22.22
CA ILE A 13 -22.65 38.59 23.54
C ILE A 13 -22.74 37.05 23.54
N ALA A 14 -23.83 36.49 23.02
CA ALA A 14 -24.02 35.05 22.91
C ALA A 14 -22.95 34.40 22.02
N ALA A 15 -22.61 35.01 20.88
CA ALA A 15 -21.54 34.52 20.00
C ALA A 15 -20.17 34.54 20.68
N VAL A 16 -19.83 35.60 21.41
CA VAL A 16 -18.58 35.68 22.17
C VAL A 16 -18.54 34.61 23.27
N ALA A 17 -19.61 34.46 24.03
CA ALA A 17 -19.71 33.42 25.06
C ALA A 17 -19.54 32.01 24.46
N LEU A 18 -20.17 31.75 23.32
CA LEU A 18 -20.04 30.48 22.60
C LEU A 18 -18.59 30.23 22.17
N VAL A 19 -17.91 31.23 21.60
CA VAL A 19 -16.50 31.11 21.18
C VAL A 19 -15.59 30.84 22.38
N VAL A 20 -15.80 31.56 23.49
CA VAL A 20 -15.04 31.37 24.73
C VAL A 20 -15.19 29.95 25.29
N VAL A 21 -16.36 29.33 25.12
CA VAL A 21 -16.60 27.93 25.51
C VAL A 21 -16.07 26.93 24.46
N LEU A 22 -16.15 27.24 23.18
CA LEU A 22 -15.74 26.33 22.12
C LEU A 22 -14.21 26.19 22.02
N ILE A 23 -13.46 27.28 22.23
CA ILE A 23 -11.99 27.28 22.19
C ILE A 23 -11.38 26.22 23.12
N PRO A 24 -11.70 26.14 24.42
CA PRO A 24 -11.12 25.14 25.31
C PRO A 24 -11.53 23.71 24.91
N VAL A 25 -12.74 23.49 24.41
CA VAL A 25 -13.17 22.17 23.90
C VAL A 25 -12.30 21.75 22.72
N VAL A 26 -12.10 22.64 21.76
CA VAL A 26 -11.24 22.39 20.59
C VAL A 26 -9.81 22.11 21.04
N ILE A 27 -9.27 22.90 21.98
CA ILE A 27 -7.92 22.70 22.54
C ILE A 27 -7.80 21.30 23.17
N VAL A 28 -8.76 20.88 24.00
CA VAL A 28 -8.75 19.55 24.62
C VAL A 28 -8.80 18.45 23.57
N VAL A 29 -9.65 18.58 22.54
CA VAL A 29 -9.73 17.62 21.44
C VAL A 29 -8.39 17.51 20.71
N PHE A 30 -7.72 18.63 20.42
CA PHE A 30 -6.39 18.61 19.79
C PHE A 30 -5.33 17.98 20.70
N ILE A 31 -5.31 18.32 21.99
CA ILE A 31 -4.38 17.76 22.98
C ILE A 31 -4.51 16.23 23.07
N VAL A 32 -5.72 15.69 22.95
CA VAL A 32 -5.95 14.23 23.01
C VAL A 32 -5.69 13.57 21.64
N SER A 33 -6.12 14.19 20.55
CA SER A 33 -6.07 13.58 19.22
C SER A 33 -4.65 13.51 18.67
N ILE A 34 -3.82 14.54 18.91
CA ILE A 34 -2.44 14.58 18.38
C ILE A 34 -1.59 13.42 18.93
N PRO A 35 -1.51 13.17 20.25
CA PRO A 35 -0.78 12.03 20.79
C PRO A 35 -1.30 10.69 20.25
N TRP A 36 -2.62 10.54 20.13
CA TRP A 36 -3.20 9.31 19.59
C TRP A 36 -2.76 9.04 18.14
N ILE A 37 -2.78 10.07 17.29
CA ILE A 37 -2.33 9.98 15.90
C ILE A 37 -0.83 9.68 15.83
N LEU A 38 -0.01 10.31 16.69
CA LEU A 38 1.42 10.05 16.74
C LEU A 38 1.74 8.63 17.19
N VAL A 39 1.06 8.15 18.23
CA VAL A 39 1.24 6.80 18.79
C VAL A 39 0.83 5.75 17.76
N SER A 40 -0.33 5.89 17.12
CA SER A 40 -0.77 4.96 16.06
C SER A 40 0.21 4.92 14.87
N SER A 41 0.67 6.09 14.41
CA SER A 41 1.70 6.18 13.36
C SER A 41 3.02 5.52 13.76
N PHE A 42 3.38 5.59 15.05
CA PHE A 42 4.59 4.96 15.57
C PHE A 42 4.48 3.44 15.60
N TYR A 43 3.33 2.90 16.03
CA TYR A 43 3.07 1.46 16.00
C TYR A 43 3.12 0.90 14.58
N GLU A 44 2.45 1.55 13.62
CA GLU A 44 2.52 1.16 12.20
C GLU A 44 3.96 1.12 11.68
N THR A 45 4.77 2.10 12.08
CA THR A 45 6.19 2.17 11.70
C THR A 45 7.00 1.02 12.32
N LEU A 46 6.78 0.70 13.59
CA LEU A 46 7.46 -0.40 14.27
C LEU A 46 7.08 -1.75 13.69
N ASP A 47 5.80 -1.99 13.45
CA ASP A 47 5.32 -3.23 12.86
C ASP A 47 5.82 -3.39 11.43
N PHE A 48 5.87 -2.30 10.65
CA PHE A 48 6.49 -2.32 9.34
C PHE A 48 8.00 -2.61 9.38
N ARG A 49 8.72 -2.06 10.36
CA ARG A 49 10.15 -2.37 10.57
C ARG A 49 10.35 -3.84 10.95
N ARG A 50 9.53 -4.39 11.84
CA ARG A 50 9.56 -5.81 12.23
C ARG A 50 9.25 -6.71 11.05
N PHE A 51 8.20 -6.38 10.29
CA PHE A 51 7.83 -7.05 9.06
C PHE A 51 9.01 -7.08 8.08
N ARG A 52 9.60 -5.92 7.78
CA ARG A 52 10.75 -5.83 6.87
C ARG A 52 11.94 -6.67 7.33
N ARG A 53 12.25 -6.70 8.63
CA ARG A 53 13.33 -7.55 9.15
C ARG A 53 13.01 -9.04 8.99
N ARG A 54 11.78 -9.47 9.29
CA ARG A 54 11.33 -10.86 9.14
C ARG A 54 11.33 -11.33 7.69
N HIS A 55 11.03 -10.42 6.76
CA HIS A 55 10.93 -10.71 5.33
C HIS A 55 12.12 -10.20 4.51
N ALA A 56 13.21 -9.79 5.17
CA ALA A 56 14.41 -9.31 4.49
C ALA A 56 14.99 -10.42 3.59
N GLY A 57 15.35 -10.04 2.37
CA GLY A 57 15.85 -10.96 1.33
C GLY A 57 14.74 -11.71 0.56
N ARG A 58 13.46 -11.53 0.93
CA ARG A 58 12.35 -12.15 0.20
C ARG A 58 11.88 -11.29 -0.96
N ASN A 59 11.48 -11.97 -2.04
CA ASN A 59 10.92 -11.37 -3.23
C ASN A 59 9.45 -11.74 -3.36
N TYR A 60 8.64 -10.75 -3.72
CA TYR A 60 7.19 -10.90 -3.83
C TYR A 60 6.72 -10.49 -5.21
N LEU A 61 6.19 -11.43 -5.98
CA LEU A 61 5.45 -11.10 -7.20
C LEU A 61 4.05 -10.62 -6.79
N VAL A 62 3.68 -9.41 -7.19
CA VAL A 62 2.39 -8.82 -6.85
C VAL A 62 1.60 -8.55 -8.12
N TRP A 63 0.38 -9.09 -8.19
CA TRP A 63 -0.52 -8.86 -9.33
C TRP A 63 -1.97 -8.73 -8.90
N SER A 64 -2.78 -8.20 -9.80
CA SER A 64 -4.24 -8.18 -9.65
C SER A 64 -4.88 -9.00 -10.77
N SER A 65 -6.12 -9.43 -10.58
CA SER A 65 -6.86 -10.16 -11.61
C SER A 65 -7.45 -9.27 -12.70
N ARG A 66 -7.32 -7.95 -12.57
CA ARG A 66 -7.84 -7.00 -13.56
C ARG A 66 -7.05 -7.10 -14.87
N HIS A 67 -7.66 -6.66 -15.97
CA HIS A 67 -7.02 -6.53 -17.29
C HIS A 67 -6.40 -7.83 -17.85
N GLY A 68 -6.97 -8.99 -17.53
CA GLY A 68 -6.63 -10.27 -18.16
C GLY A 68 -5.30 -10.89 -17.70
N TRP A 69 -4.63 -10.34 -16.70
CA TRP A 69 -3.33 -10.85 -16.24
C TRP A 69 -3.40 -12.23 -15.56
N ARG A 70 -4.55 -12.61 -14.99
CA ARG A 70 -4.67 -13.81 -14.14
C ARG A 70 -4.11 -15.08 -14.79
N ASN A 71 -4.60 -15.41 -15.98
CA ASN A 71 -4.25 -16.67 -16.63
C ASN A 71 -2.78 -16.67 -17.08
N PHE A 72 -2.32 -15.54 -17.65
CA PHE A 72 -0.92 -15.36 -18.01
C PHE A 72 0.02 -15.51 -16.81
N ILE A 73 -0.28 -14.85 -15.67
CA ILE A 73 0.54 -14.95 -14.46
C ILE A 73 0.59 -16.38 -13.95
N VAL A 74 -0.57 -17.03 -13.80
CA VAL A 74 -0.66 -18.39 -13.23
C VAL A 74 0.04 -19.42 -14.12
N ASN A 75 -0.11 -19.32 -15.44
CA ASN A 75 0.38 -20.34 -16.35
C ASN A 75 1.84 -20.11 -16.78
N ASN A 76 2.32 -18.86 -16.81
CA ASN A 76 3.64 -18.54 -17.37
C ASN A 76 4.57 -17.82 -16.40
N VAL A 77 4.06 -16.99 -15.48
CA VAL A 77 4.94 -16.22 -14.60
C VAL A 77 5.25 -16.97 -13.32
N ILE A 78 4.24 -17.49 -12.61
CA ILE A 78 4.43 -18.24 -11.36
C ILE A 78 5.37 -19.45 -11.54
N PRO A 79 5.21 -20.29 -12.59
CA PRO A 79 6.11 -21.42 -12.81
C PRO A 79 7.55 -21.01 -13.15
N ALA A 80 7.73 -19.80 -13.67
CA ALA A 80 9.02 -19.24 -14.06
C ALA A 80 9.69 -18.43 -12.93
N LEU A 81 9.06 -18.32 -11.76
CA LEU A 81 9.62 -17.56 -10.64
C LEU A 81 10.85 -18.29 -10.04
N PRO A 82 11.90 -17.55 -9.66
CA PRO A 82 13.01 -18.11 -8.89
C PRO A 82 12.52 -18.70 -7.56
N ARG A 83 13.19 -19.77 -7.11
CA ARG A 83 12.92 -20.40 -5.81
C ARG A 83 12.97 -19.36 -4.69
N GLY A 84 12.01 -19.43 -3.78
CA GLY A 84 11.87 -18.48 -2.67
C GLY A 84 11.13 -17.19 -3.01
N THR A 85 10.80 -16.94 -4.28
CA THR A 85 9.89 -15.83 -4.65
C THR A 85 8.46 -16.24 -4.36
N GLN A 86 7.76 -15.46 -3.54
CA GLN A 86 6.36 -15.73 -3.21
C GLN A 86 5.42 -14.93 -4.11
N ALA A 87 4.31 -15.55 -4.50
CA ALA A 87 3.38 -14.98 -5.46
C ALA A 87 2.11 -14.51 -4.74
N PHE A 88 1.90 -13.20 -4.68
CA PHE A 88 0.75 -12.56 -4.05
C PHE A 88 -0.24 -11.99 -5.06
N ARG A 89 -1.41 -12.62 -5.09
CA ARG A 89 -2.59 -12.05 -5.73
C ARG A 89 -3.20 -11.01 -4.80
N LEU A 90 -3.39 -9.78 -5.29
CA LEU A 90 -4.19 -8.75 -4.62
C LEU A 90 -5.67 -9.07 -4.85
N CYS A 91 -6.28 -9.81 -3.92
CA CYS A 91 -7.73 -9.95 -3.76
C CYS A 91 -8.26 -8.92 -2.74
N SER A 92 -9.56 -8.89 -2.47
CA SER A 92 -10.12 -8.09 -1.37
C SER A 92 -9.45 -8.47 -0.04
N ILE A 93 -9.34 -7.49 0.88
CA ILE A 93 -8.57 -7.58 2.15
C ILE A 93 -9.15 -8.62 3.12
N ARG A 94 -10.39 -9.09 2.90
CA ARG A 94 -11.17 -9.84 3.88
C ARG A 94 -10.66 -11.26 4.19
N ASP A 95 -9.96 -11.93 3.27
CA ASP A 95 -9.68 -13.37 3.38
C ASP A 95 -8.22 -13.75 3.68
N THR A 96 -7.37 -12.80 4.05
CA THR A 96 -5.94 -13.06 4.23
C THR A 96 -5.49 -13.03 5.69
N ALA A 97 -4.53 -13.90 6.02
CA ALA A 97 -3.90 -14.00 7.33
C ALA A 97 -3.33 -12.64 7.78
N GLU A 98 -3.22 -12.42 9.08
CA GLU A 98 -2.86 -11.13 9.66
C GLU A 98 -1.51 -10.58 9.15
N GLU A 99 -0.50 -11.45 8.98
CA GLU A 99 0.79 -11.08 8.40
C GLU A 99 0.68 -10.67 6.91
N GLU A 100 -0.18 -11.34 6.15
CA GLU A 100 -0.45 -10.99 4.75
C GLU A 100 -1.25 -9.69 4.63
N ARG A 101 -2.04 -9.31 5.65
CA ARG A 101 -2.78 -8.05 5.67
C ARG A 101 -1.82 -6.87 5.74
N ALA A 102 -0.82 -6.88 6.61
CA ALA A 102 0.15 -5.79 6.70
C ALA A 102 0.91 -5.60 5.38
N LEU A 103 1.40 -6.71 4.80
CA LEU A 103 2.05 -6.69 3.49
C LEU A 103 1.06 -6.20 2.42
N ARG A 104 -0.16 -6.73 2.36
CA ARG A 104 -1.16 -6.30 1.37
C ARG A 104 -1.52 -4.84 1.51
N THR A 105 -1.76 -4.32 2.71
CA THR A 105 -2.09 -2.91 2.94
C THR A 105 -0.97 -2.02 2.42
N TYR A 106 0.28 -2.40 2.68
CA TYR A 106 1.45 -1.68 2.17
C TYR A 106 1.58 -1.76 0.64
N LEU A 107 1.34 -2.95 0.07
CA LEU A 107 1.38 -3.17 -1.38
C LEU A 107 0.19 -2.50 -2.10
N TYR A 108 -0.97 -2.41 -1.46
CA TYR A 108 -2.19 -1.81 -2.03
C TYR A 108 -2.12 -0.29 -2.08
N SER A 109 -1.53 0.35 -1.07
CA SER A 109 -1.49 1.81 -0.94
C SER A 109 -0.61 2.48 -2.00
N ARG A 110 0.18 1.71 -2.75
CA ARG A 110 1.08 2.24 -3.78
C ARG A 110 0.48 2.09 -5.17
N ASN A 111 0.42 3.20 -5.91
CA ASN A 111 -0.08 3.27 -7.28
C ASN A 111 0.95 2.78 -8.31
N HIS A 112 1.43 1.55 -8.17
CA HIS A 112 2.35 0.94 -9.13
C HIS A 112 1.61 0.21 -10.25
N SER A 113 2.15 0.31 -11.46
CA SER A 113 1.65 -0.46 -12.61
C SER A 113 1.82 -1.96 -12.35
N ARG A 114 0.71 -2.70 -12.36
CA ARG A 114 0.68 -4.13 -12.07
C ARG A 114 0.79 -4.95 -13.37
N PRO A 115 1.47 -6.11 -13.37
CA PRO A 115 2.20 -6.74 -12.26
C PRO A 115 3.53 -6.04 -11.92
N TYR A 116 3.99 -6.21 -10.68
CA TYR A 116 5.30 -5.73 -10.22
C TYR A 116 5.94 -6.70 -9.24
N LEU A 117 7.25 -6.57 -9.03
CA LEU A 117 8.03 -7.34 -8.08
C LEU A 117 8.42 -6.43 -6.91
N ALA A 118 8.13 -6.85 -5.68
CA ALA A 118 8.55 -6.17 -4.47
C ALA A 118 9.72 -6.94 -3.86
N CYS A 119 10.91 -6.33 -3.88
CA CYS A 119 12.09 -6.89 -3.22
C CYS A 119 12.18 -6.28 -1.82
N VAL A 120 12.11 -7.11 -0.79
CA VAL A 120 12.16 -6.65 0.60
C VAL A 120 13.59 -6.73 1.10
N ARG A 121 14.15 -5.57 1.47
CA ARG A 121 15.42 -5.47 2.17
C ARG A 121 15.22 -5.07 3.62
N ALA A 122 16.29 -5.22 4.40
CA ALA A 122 16.30 -4.83 5.80
C ALA A 122 16.02 -3.34 5.99
N ASP A 123 16.41 -2.48 5.03
CA ASP A 123 16.39 -1.01 5.06
C ASP A 123 15.28 -0.37 4.21
N LYS A 124 14.85 -1.02 3.13
CA LYS A 124 13.79 -0.53 2.23
C LYS A 124 13.07 -1.65 1.48
N ILE A 125 11.94 -1.31 0.85
CA ILE A 125 11.25 -2.18 -0.11
C ILE A 125 11.33 -1.50 -1.47
N THR A 126 11.90 -2.18 -2.46
CA THR A 126 12.00 -1.68 -3.83
C THR A 126 10.95 -2.32 -4.70
N PHE A 127 10.28 -1.51 -5.52
CA PHE A 127 9.23 -1.95 -6.43
C PHE A 127 9.71 -1.87 -7.86
N VAL A 128 9.73 -3.02 -8.55
CA VAL A 128 10.14 -3.11 -9.95
C VAL A 128 8.91 -3.45 -10.79
N PRO A 129 8.37 -2.50 -11.57
CA PRO A 129 7.22 -2.77 -12.42
C PRO A 129 7.58 -3.78 -13.52
N LEU A 130 6.79 -4.83 -13.65
CA LEU A 130 6.93 -5.85 -14.69
C LEU A 130 5.96 -5.65 -15.86
N HIS A 131 5.00 -4.73 -15.70
CA HIS A 131 3.92 -4.50 -16.65
C HIS A 131 4.43 -4.36 -18.09
N TYR A 132 5.31 -3.39 -18.35
CA TYR A 132 5.79 -3.10 -19.70
C TYR A 132 6.63 -4.23 -20.29
N ALA A 133 7.44 -4.89 -19.47
CA ALA A 133 8.29 -6.00 -19.92
C ALA A 133 7.47 -7.24 -20.29
N LEU A 134 6.35 -7.49 -19.61
CA LEU A 134 5.52 -8.68 -19.83
C LEU A 134 4.34 -8.41 -20.78
N LEU A 135 4.00 -7.13 -21.04
CA LEU A 135 2.87 -6.74 -21.87
C LEU A 135 2.89 -7.38 -23.28
N PRO A 136 4.02 -7.46 -24.00
CA PRO A 136 4.09 -8.08 -25.32
C PRO A 136 3.69 -9.56 -25.34
N HIS A 137 3.80 -10.24 -24.19
CA HIS A 137 3.53 -11.67 -24.06
C HIS A 137 2.16 -11.95 -23.43
N ARG A 138 1.44 -10.93 -22.94
CA ARG A 138 0.19 -11.09 -22.18
C ARG A 138 -0.89 -11.88 -22.93
N SER A 139 -0.97 -11.71 -24.25
CA SER A 139 -1.95 -12.42 -25.09
C SER A 139 -1.76 -13.94 -25.07
N ARG A 140 -0.55 -14.42 -24.76
CA ARG A 140 -0.22 -15.85 -24.60
C ARG A 140 -0.59 -16.33 -23.20
N ALA A 141 -1.89 -16.32 -22.90
CA ALA A 141 -2.39 -16.71 -21.58
C ALA A 141 -2.29 -18.23 -21.32
N ALA A 142 -2.22 -19.05 -22.38
CA ALA A 142 -1.96 -20.48 -22.27
C ALA A 142 -0.52 -20.74 -21.81
N ARG A 143 -0.28 -21.92 -21.24
CA ARG A 143 1.06 -22.35 -20.83
C ARG A 143 1.98 -22.45 -22.06
N ASP A 144 3.08 -21.70 -22.05
CA ASP A 144 4.08 -21.65 -23.12
C ASP A 144 5.48 -21.62 -22.50
N GLU A 145 6.27 -22.67 -22.73
CA GLU A 145 7.62 -22.79 -22.15
C GLU A 145 8.58 -21.70 -22.63
N ASN A 146 8.43 -21.20 -23.85
CA ASN A 146 9.29 -20.13 -24.35
C ASN A 146 8.97 -18.82 -23.61
N VAL A 147 7.69 -18.53 -23.39
CA VAL A 147 7.25 -17.39 -22.58
C VAL A 147 7.73 -17.53 -21.14
N GLN A 148 7.70 -18.74 -20.56
CA GLN A 148 8.25 -18.99 -19.23
C GLN A 148 9.74 -18.68 -19.17
N ARG A 149 10.55 -19.11 -20.17
CA ARG A 149 11.98 -18.79 -20.22
C ARG A 149 12.26 -17.29 -20.34
N ILE A 150 11.50 -16.59 -21.18
CA ILE A 150 11.63 -15.12 -21.31
C ILE A 150 11.26 -14.44 -20.00
N THR A 151 10.15 -14.86 -19.39
CA THR A 151 9.67 -14.33 -18.11
C THR A 151 10.69 -14.56 -17.00
N ALA A 152 11.29 -15.75 -16.93
CA ALA A 152 12.35 -16.06 -15.96
C ALA A 152 13.53 -15.08 -16.08
N LYS A 153 13.98 -14.79 -17.31
CA LYS A 153 15.04 -13.79 -17.56
C LYS A 153 14.64 -12.39 -17.10
N VAL A 154 13.44 -11.95 -17.46
CA VAL A 154 12.90 -10.63 -17.05
C VAL A 154 12.82 -10.51 -15.53
N VAL A 155 12.28 -11.53 -14.87
CA VAL A 155 12.14 -11.58 -13.40
C VAL A 155 13.52 -11.59 -12.72
N HIS A 156 14.47 -12.38 -13.25
CA HIS A 156 15.83 -12.43 -12.71
C HIS A 156 16.51 -11.06 -12.79
N HIS A 157 16.43 -10.40 -13.95
CA HIS A 157 16.97 -9.06 -14.14
C HIS A 157 16.27 -8.03 -13.22
N ALA A 158 14.95 -8.14 -13.05
CA ALA A 158 14.19 -7.28 -12.15
C ALA A 158 14.60 -7.47 -10.67
N ILE A 159 14.87 -8.70 -10.24
CA ILE A 159 15.37 -8.99 -8.89
C ILE A 159 16.75 -8.38 -8.70
N GLN A 160 17.66 -8.54 -9.66
CA GLN A 160 18.99 -7.92 -9.61
C GLN A 160 18.89 -6.40 -9.52
N ALA A 161 18.08 -5.76 -10.37
CA ALA A 161 17.84 -4.32 -10.32
C ALA A 161 17.28 -3.89 -8.95
N GLY A 162 16.33 -4.66 -8.39
CA GLY A 162 15.78 -4.44 -7.06
C GLY A 162 16.71 -4.82 -5.91
N GLN A 163 17.88 -5.42 -6.17
CA GLN A 163 18.94 -5.70 -5.19
C GLN A 163 20.05 -4.63 -5.18
N PHE A 164 20.15 -3.79 -6.22
CA PHE A 164 21.10 -2.69 -6.28
C PHE A 164 20.48 -1.28 -6.24
N GLY A 165 19.21 -1.12 -6.62
CA GLY A 165 18.48 0.15 -6.53
C GLY A 165 18.14 0.56 -5.11
#